data_AF-A0A9W8MSR3-F1
#
_entry.id   AF-A0A9W8MSR3-F1
#
_cell.length_a   1.000
_cell.length_b   1.000
_cell.length_c   1.000
_cell.angle_alpha   90.00
_cell.angle_beta   90.00
_cell.angle_gamma   90.00
#
_symmetry.space_group_name_H-M   'P 1'
#
loop_
_entity.id
_entity.type
_entity.pdbx_description
1 polymer ?
#
loop_
_entity_poly.entity_id
_entity_poly.type
_entity_poly.pdbx_seq_one_letter_code
_entity_poly.pdbx_strand_id
1 'polypeptide(L)'
;MDRSTQSSTLPPVAHGGRHSGYIMILESIRAGTRPLSDDSLASEVARWKDQAKAAAAEQRRAQQQYEACRGELDACKAQLQNASKQIQTLSQIKGDLEKQKQRLEASNKGFYSVQAKLHETESRLTRKLNATKALLEVAGSLPYTDLLDEIERFNNKISEVAVFLEKNIVYRCLEAFQEELDRAREDTEGILGDQFCHLVVSQAKNADLGVGAPNPLFVEAVVRAFVVAVCVSEISPHSVFGDRFRPKDGADSDRSCHRLETSVAPSTIGSFKSLFLAKLSNILKIAAWSIPGVQKRTAFESLLVPMFESKEELRTALGETFSSAKLELSVIKYGGWFSEEFMEAPHTRGAGADWVAATLGVGLKQAVRRDGQEEVLRAIVPAQVVLISTLNLAVEGTSEPDEKGSQGPLQAGASTDERPQRDGRDASK
;
A
#
# COMPACT_ATOMS: atom_id res chain seq x y z
N MET A 1 19.23 -71.96 11.86
CA MET A 1 19.38 -72.83 10.67
C MET A 1 20.30 -73.97 11.07
N ASP A 2 19.72 -75.00 11.69
CA ASP A 2 20.39 -76.26 11.97
C ASP A 2 20.40 -77.10 10.69
N ARG A 3 21.60 -77.40 10.17
CA ARG A 3 21.77 -78.35 9.07
C ARG A 3 21.97 -79.74 9.65
N SER A 4 20.88 -80.48 9.78
CA SER A 4 20.90 -81.91 10.05
C SER A 4 21.35 -82.66 8.79
N THR A 5 22.60 -83.11 8.78
CA THR A 5 23.15 -84.05 7.81
C THR A 5 22.50 -85.42 7.98
N GLN A 6 21.58 -85.78 7.08
CA GLN A 6 21.13 -87.16 6.92
C GLN A 6 22.05 -87.89 5.95
N SER A 7 22.80 -88.84 6.49
CA SER A 7 23.59 -89.85 5.78
C SER A 7 22.65 -90.80 5.04
N SER A 8 22.76 -90.84 3.71
CA SER A 8 22.04 -91.77 2.85
C SER A 8 22.88 -93.04 2.66
N THR A 9 22.46 -94.10 3.34
CA THR A 9 22.88 -95.48 3.14
C THR A 9 22.33 -95.99 1.80
N LEU A 10 23.22 -96.24 0.83
CA LEU A 10 22.87 -96.96 -0.40
C LEU A 10 22.65 -98.44 -0.09
N PRO A 11 21.61 -99.09 -0.65
CA PRO A 11 21.43 -100.54 -0.52
C PRO A 11 22.45 -101.30 -1.38
N PRO A 12 22.86 -102.52 -0.96
CA PRO A 12 23.81 -103.33 -1.72
C PRO A 12 23.20 -103.83 -3.03
N VAL A 13 23.93 -103.62 -4.13
CA VAL A 13 23.62 -104.17 -5.45
C VAL A 13 23.79 -105.68 -5.38
N ALA A 14 22.68 -106.42 -5.41
CA ALA A 14 22.69 -107.87 -5.53
C ALA A 14 23.22 -108.26 -6.93
N HIS A 15 24.44 -108.81 -6.99
CA HIS A 15 24.93 -109.51 -8.17
C HIS A 15 24.08 -110.75 -8.40
N GLY A 16 23.13 -110.65 -9.34
CA GLY A 16 22.30 -111.77 -9.77
C GLY A 16 23.15 -112.86 -10.42
N GLY A 17 23.24 -114.01 -9.75
CA GLY A 17 23.76 -115.25 -10.30
C GLY A 17 22.88 -115.74 -11.46
N ARG A 18 23.20 -115.32 -12.68
CA ARG A 18 22.63 -115.86 -13.93
C ARG A 18 23.70 -116.60 -14.73
N HIS A 19 24.35 -117.60 -14.14
CA HIS A 19 25.23 -118.55 -14.87
C HIS A 19 24.94 -120.02 -14.50
N SER A 20 23.75 -120.33 -13.98
CA SER A 20 23.40 -121.69 -13.54
C SER A 20 22.96 -122.61 -14.70
N GLY A 21 22.42 -122.07 -15.80
CA GLY A 21 21.87 -122.89 -16.90
C GLY A 21 22.91 -123.55 -17.81
N TYR A 22 24.01 -122.87 -18.13
CA TYR A 22 25.03 -123.39 -19.06
C TYR A 22 25.91 -124.47 -18.41
N ILE A 23 26.06 -124.44 -17.08
CA ILE A 23 26.82 -125.44 -16.32
C ILE A 23 26.05 -126.77 -16.25
N MET A 24 24.72 -126.76 -16.09
CA MET A 24 23.94 -128.01 -16.03
C MET A 24 23.97 -128.83 -17.33
N ILE A 25 23.99 -128.20 -18.50
CA ILE A 25 24.02 -128.94 -19.78
C ILE A 25 25.42 -129.53 -20.04
N LEU A 26 26.49 -128.79 -19.72
CA LEU A 26 27.86 -129.32 -19.79
C LEU A 26 28.10 -130.44 -18.77
N GLU A 27 27.46 -130.39 -17.59
CA GLU A 27 27.50 -131.48 -16.61
C GLU A 27 26.65 -132.69 -17.05
N SER A 28 25.50 -132.52 -17.70
CA SER A 28 24.71 -133.63 -18.28
C SER A 28 25.41 -134.31 -19.46
N ILE A 29 26.13 -133.57 -20.32
CA ILE A 29 26.97 -134.15 -21.39
C ILE A 29 28.16 -134.93 -20.80
N ARG A 30 28.72 -134.47 -19.67
CA ARG A 30 29.82 -135.15 -18.96
C ARG A 30 29.36 -136.40 -18.20
N ALA A 31 28.09 -136.48 -17.81
CA ALA A 31 27.51 -137.59 -17.04
C ALA A 31 26.94 -138.75 -17.89
N GLY A 32 27.10 -138.73 -19.22
CA GLY A 32 26.84 -139.89 -20.09
C GLY A 32 25.41 -140.45 -20.06
N THR A 33 24.43 -139.64 -19.67
CA THR A 33 23.04 -140.06 -19.49
C THR A 33 22.12 -139.41 -20.52
N ARG A 34 21.68 -140.25 -21.48
CA ARG A 34 20.76 -140.01 -22.62
C ARG A 34 21.32 -139.25 -23.84
N PRO A 35 21.19 -139.82 -25.06
CA PRO A 35 21.36 -139.05 -26.29
C PRO A 35 20.18 -138.07 -26.42
N LEU A 36 20.46 -136.78 -26.27
CA LEU A 36 19.57 -135.72 -26.74
C LEU A 36 19.57 -135.80 -28.28
N SER A 37 18.41 -135.87 -28.91
CA SER A 37 18.32 -135.83 -30.38
C SER A 37 18.80 -134.47 -30.91
N ASP A 38 19.39 -134.44 -32.10
CA ASP A 38 19.89 -133.20 -32.74
C ASP A 38 18.81 -132.10 -32.83
N ASP A 39 17.54 -132.49 -32.99
CA ASP A 39 16.39 -131.56 -32.98
C ASP A 39 16.16 -130.88 -31.62
N SER A 40 16.49 -131.57 -30.51
CA SER A 40 16.39 -131.02 -29.15
C SER A 40 17.48 -129.99 -28.87
N LEU A 41 18.71 -130.24 -29.34
CA LEU A 41 19.83 -129.31 -29.22
C LEU A 41 19.62 -128.05 -30.07
N ALA A 42 19.13 -128.21 -31.31
CA ALA A 42 18.78 -127.08 -32.18
C ALA A 42 17.68 -126.20 -31.58
N SER A 43 16.66 -126.81 -30.97
CA SER A 43 15.58 -126.10 -30.26
C SER A 43 16.07 -125.35 -29.02
N GLU A 44 17.03 -125.94 -28.28
CA GLU A 44 17.60 -125.31 -27.10
C GLU A 44 18.53 -124.14 -27.47
N VAL A 45 19.35 -124.28 -28.51
CA VAL A 45 20.17 -123.19 -29.05
C VAL A 45 19.30 -122.05 -29.60
N ALA A 46 18.20 -122.36 -30.29
CA ALA A 46 17.24 -121.34 -30.72
C ALA A 46 16.63 -120.60 -29.52
N ARG A 47 16.23 -121.32 -28.47
CA ARG A 47 15.73 -120.76 -27.21
C ARG A 47 16.77 -119.87 -26.53
N TRP A 48 18.04 -120.27 -26.45
CA TRP A 48 19.12 -119.45 -25.90
C TRP A 48 19.42 -118.23 -26.75
N LYS A 49 19.33 -118.32 -28.08
CA LYS A 49 19.52 -117.20 -29.00
C LYS A 49 18.39 -116.18 -28.87
N ASP A 50 17.15 -116.63 -28.71
CA ASP A 50 16.00 -115.76 -28.46
C ASP A 50 16.04 -115.16 -27.06
N GLN A 51 16.51 -115.92 -26.06
CA GLN A 51 16.73 -115.41 -24.71
C GLN A 51 17.85 -114.37 -24.65
N ALA A 52 18.95 -114.56 -25.40
CA ALA A 52 20.03 -113.60 -25.51
C ALA A 52 19.58 -112.34 -26.25
N LYS A 53 18.79 -112.46 -27.32
CA LYS A 53 18.16 -111.32 -28.00
C LYS A 53 17.19 -110.58 -27.10
N ALA A 54 16.36 -111.29 -26.33
CA ALA A 54 15.44 -110.70 -25.36
C ALA A 54 16.21 -109.95 -24.26
N ALA A 55 17.27 -110.55 -23.71
CA ALA A 55 18.13 -109.91 -22.73
C ALA A 55 18.86 -108.68 -23.30
N ALA A 56 19.35 -108.74 -24.54
CA ALA A 56 19.96 -107.59 -25.21
C ALA A 56 18.94 -106.46 -25.49
N ALA A 57 17.70 -106.81 -25.85
CA ALA A 57 16.62 -105.85 -26.01
C ALA A 57 16.20 -105.20 -24.68
N GLU A 58 16.14 -106.00 -23.60
CA GLU A 58 15.90 -105.52 -22.25
C GLU A 58 17.03 -104.58 -21.77
N GLN A 59 18.29 -104.95 -22.01
CA GLN A 59 19.44 -104.10 -21.70
C GLN A 59 19.41 -102.78 -22.48
N ARG A 60 19.06 -102.79 -23.77
CA ARG A 60 18.91 -101.55 -24.56
C ARG A 60 17.77 -100.68 -24.03
N ARG A 61 16.63 -101.28 -23.64
CA ARG A 61 15.52 -100.52 -23.03
C ARG A 61 15.93 -99.92 -21.69
N ALA A 62 16.61 -100.69 -20.84
CA ALA A 62 17.12 -100.19 -19.57
C ALA A 62 18.15 -99.06 -19.78
N GLN A 63 19.02 -99.16 -20.79
CA GLN A 63 19.97 -98.11 -21.12
C GLN A 63 19.25 -96.84 -21.65
N GLN A 64 18.25 -96.98 -22.51
CA GLN A 64 17.44 -95.86 -22.98
C GLN A 64 16.69 -95.18 -21.84
N GLN A 65 16.11 -95.96 -20.92
CA GLN A 65 15.47 -95.43 -19.71
C GLN A 65 16.47 -94.71 -18.82
N TYR A 66 17.67 -95.27 -18.64
CA TYR A 66 18.74 -94.61 -17.88
C TYR A 66 19.17 -93.29 -18.51
N GLU A 67 19.35 -93.24 -19.83
CA GLU A 67 19.70 -92.02 -20.56
C GLU A 67 18.57 -90.97 -20.50
N ALA A 68 17.30 -91.39 -20.61
CA ALA A 68 16.15 -90.51 -20.45
C ALA A 68 16.07 -89.92 -19.03
N CYS A 69 16.15 -90.76 -17.99
CA CYS A 69 16.16 -90.31 -16.60
C CYS A 69 17.37 -89.41 -16.30
N ARG A 70 18.53 -89.68 -16.90
CA ARG A 70 19.72 -88.81 -16.78
C ARG A 70 19.47 -87.44 -17.41
N GLY A 71 18.86 -87.39 -18.59
CA GLY A 71 18.47 -86.14 -19.25
C GLY A 71 17.49 -85.32 -18.42
N GLU A 72 16.47 -85.96 -17.84
CA GLU A 72 15.52 -85.32 -16.92
C GLU A 72 16.21 -84.79 -15.65
N LEU A 73 17.13 -85.56 -15.07
CA LEU A 73 17.89 -85.13 -13.90
C LEU A 73 18.76 -83.90 -14.20
N ASP A 74 19.43 -83.87 -15.35
CA ASP A 74 20.27 -82.74 -15.76
C ASP A 74 19.42 -81.50 -16.09
N ALA A 75 18.23 -81.68 -16.67
CA ALA A 75 17.26 -80.60 -16.86
C ALA A 75 16.77 -80.04 -15.50
N CYS A 76 16.43 -80.89 -14.55
CA CYS A 76 16.05 -80.49 -13.18
C CYS A 76 17.18 -79.73 -12.47
N LYS A 77 18.44 -80.18 -12.60
CA LYS A 77 19.60 -79.45 -12.05
C LYS A 77 19.76 -78.06 -12.66
N ALA A 78 19.61 -77.94 -13.98
CA ALA A 78 19.67 -76.65 -14.66
C ALA A 78 18.55 -75.70 -14.20
N GLN A 79 17.32 -76.20 -14.01
CA GLN A 79 16.21 -75.43 -13.46
C GLN A 79 16.49 -74.97 -12.03
N LEU A 80 17.02 -75.85 -11.17
CA LEU A 80 17.36 -75.50 -9.78
C LEU A 80 18.48 -74.45 -9.71
N GLN A 81 19.49 -74.54 -10.57
CA GLN A 81 20.53 -73.51 -10.68
C GLN A 81 19.95 -72.17 -11.14
N ASN A 82 19.01 -72.16 -12.10
CA ASN A 82 18.36 -70.95 -12.54
C ASN A 82 17.50 -70.33 -11.43
N ALA A 83 16.69 -71.13 -10.74
CA ALA A 83 15.90 -70.69 -9.60
C ALA A 83 16.78 -70.13 -8.47
N SER A 84 17.93 -70.75 -8.19
CA SER A 84 18.89 -70.24 -7.21
C SER A 84 19.46 -68.87 -7.58
N LYS A 85 19.81 -68.66 -8.86
CA LYS A 85 20.24 -67.35 -9.37
C LYS A 85 19.12 -66.30 -9.23
N GLN A 86 17.89 -66.66 -9.57
CA GLN A 86 16.74 -65.75 -9.42
C GLN A 86 16.51 -65.35 -7.96
N ILE A 87 16.59 -66.30 -7.01
CA ILE A 87 16.48 -66.02 -5.57
C ILE A 87 17.59 -65.06 -5.12
N GLN A 88 18.82 -65.24 -5.62
CA GLN A 88 19.94 -64.35 -5.30
C GLN A 88 19.69 -62.93 -5.82
N THR A 89 19.24 -62.77 -7.07
CA THR A 89 18.89 -61.47 -7.66
C THR A 89 17.75 -60.80 -6.88
N LEU A 90 16.69 -61.54 -6.54
CA LEU A 90 15.57 -61.01 -5.75
C LEU A 90 16.02 -60.59 -4.35
N SER A 91 16.95 -61.31 -3.73
CA SER A 91 17.52 -60.94 -2.43
C SER A 91 18.32 -59.64 -2.50
N GLN A 92 19.06 -59.41 -3.60
CA GLN A 92 19.78 -58.16 -3.83
C GLN A 92 18.81 -56.98 -4.02
N ILE A 93 17.80 -57.15 -4.89
CA ILE A 93 16.77 -56.14 -5.14
C ILE A 93 16.04 -55.77 -3.84
N LYS A 94 15.68 -56.76 -3.01
CA LYS A 94 15.07 -56.52 -1.70
C LYS A 94 15.97 -55.68 -0.79
N GLY A 95 17.27 -55.97 -0.77
CA GLY A 95 18.24 -55.20 0.01
C GLY A 95 18.35 -53.74 -0.45
N ASP A 96 18.33 -53.50 -1.75
CA ASP A 96 18.41 -52.15 -2.31
C ASP A 96 17.11 -51.35 -2.10
N LEU A 97 15.95 -52.00 -2.20
CA LEU A 97 14.66 -51.39 -1.85
C LEU A 97 14.61 -50.98 -0.37
N GLU A 98 15.12 -51.79 0.54
CA GLU A 98 15.13 -51.44 1.97
C GLU A 98 16.06 -50.24 2.24
N LYS A 99 17.21 -50.17 1.57
CA LYS A 99 18.10 -48.98 1.63
C LYS A 99 17.41 -47.74 1.07
N GLN A 100 16.69 -47.86 -0.05
CA GLN A 100 15.94 -46.74 -0.63
C GLN A 100 14.83 -46.27 0.32
N LYS A 101 14.08 -47.21 0.92
CA LYS A 101 13.06 -46.90 1.93
C LYS A 101 13.65 -46.14 3.11
N GLN A 102 14.78 -46.60 3.66
CA GLN A 102 15.47 -45.90 4.76
C GLN A 102 15.93 -44.48 4.36
N ARG A 103 16.44 -44.30 3.13
CA ARG A 103 16.82 -42.97 2.61
C ARG A 103 15.60 -42.05 2.48
N LEU A 104 14.48 -42.57 1.99
CA LEU A 104 13.23 -41.80 1.88
C LEU A 104 12.70 -41.43 3.27
N GLU A 105 12.72 -42.35 4.24
CA GLU A 105 12.33 -42.06 5.62
C GLU A 105 13.22 -40.98 6.26
N ALA A 106 14.54 -41.04 6.04
CA ALA A 106 15.47 -40.01 6.51
C ALA A 106 15.21 -38.65 5.82
N SER A 107 14.97 -38.65 4.52
CA SER A 107 14.62 -37.44 3.76
C SER A 107 13.30 -36.84 4.24
N ASN A 108 12.29 -37.68 4.52
CA ASN A 108 10.98 -37.23 4.99
C ASN A 108 11.08 -36.59 6.38
N LYS A 109 11.89 -37.16 7.28
CA LYS A 109 12.23 -36.53 8.58
C LYS A 109 12.89 -35.15 8.38
N GLY A 110 13.77 -35.02 7.40
CA GLY A 110 14.36 -33.73 7.02
C GLY A 110 13.33 -32.70 6.56
N PHE A 111 12.38 -33.12 5.71
CA PHE A 111 11.30 -32.25 5.22
C PHE A 111 10.44 -31.68 6.35
N TYR A 112 10.02 -32.52 7.31
CA TYR A 112 9.25 -32.05 8.46
C TYR A 112 10.01 -31.05 9.34
N SER A 113 11.33 -31.22 9.49
CA SER A 113 12.17 -30.26 10.23
C SER A 113 12.23 -28.89 9.54
N VAL A 114 12.37 -28.88 8.21
CA VAL A 114 12.36 -27.64 7.42
C VAL A 114 10.99 -26.97 7.47
N GLN A 115 9.90 -27.75 7.37
CA GLN A 115 8.54 -27.24 7.47
C GLN A 115 8.27 -26.59 8.84
N ALA A 116 8.74 -27.19 9.94
CA ALA A 116 8.63 -26.61 11.27
C ALA A 116 9.39 -25.27 11.39
N LYS A 117 10.62 -25.19 10.85
CA LYS A 117 11.41 -23.95 10.81
C LYS A 117 10.73 -22.86 10.00
N LEU A 118 10.11 -23.21 8.87
CA LEU A 118 9.37 -22.26 8.04
C LEU A 118 8.20 -21.65 8.83
N HIS A 119 7.38 -22.50 9.46
CA HIS A 119 6.24 -22.06 10.28
C HIS A 119 6.69 -21.18 11.46
N GLU A 120 7.83 -21.50 12.08
CA GLU A 120 8.43 -20.68 13.14
C GLU A 120 8.84 -19.29 12.61
N THR A 121 9.50 -19.24 11.45
CA THR A 121 9.90 -17.96 10.83
C THR A 121 8.71 -17.10 10.42
N GLU A 122 7.67 -17.71 9.85
CA GLU A 122 6.43 -17.04 9.48
C GLU A 122 5.74 -16.46 10.72
N SER A 123 5.60 -17.28 11.78
CA SER A 123 5.03 -16.85 13.07
C SER A 123 5.84 -15.70 13.71
N ARG A 124 7.16 -15.66 13.50
CA ARG A 124 8.02 -14.57 13.99
C ARG A 124 7.83 -13.29 13.18
N LEU A 125 7.71 -13.40 11.86
CA LEU A 125 7.47 -12.25 10.98
C LEU A 125 6.08 -11.65 11.21
N THR A 126 5.04 -12.47 11.32
CA THR A 126 3.68 -12.01 11.63
C THR A 126 3.64 -11.27 12.97
N ARG A 127 4.33 -11.78 14.01
CA ARG A 127 4.46 -11.07 15.29
C ARG A 127 5.18 -9.73 15.16
N LYS A 128 6.29 -9.68 14.41
CA LYS A 128 7.01 -8.42 14.16
C LYS A 128 6.15 -7.42 13.39
N LEU A 129 5.48 -7.86 12.33
CA LEU A 129 4.60 -7.02 11.53
C LEU A 129 3.45 -6.46 12.36
N ASN A 130 2.81 -7.29 13.19
CA ASN A 130 1.76 -6.84 14.09
C ASN A 130 2.29 -5.88 15.16
N ALA A 131 3.49 -6.11 15.71
CA ALA A 131 4.12 -5.19 16.66
C ALA A 131 4.48 -3.84 15.99
N THR A 132 5.02 -3.86 14.77
CA THR A 132 5.31 -2.65 13.99
C THR A 132 4.03 -1.92 13.60
N LYS A 133 2.97 -2.64 13.24
CA LYS A 133 1.65 -2.06 12.98
C LYS A 133 1.06 -1.43 14.23
N ALA A 134 1.14 -2.09 15.39
CA ALA A 134 0.70 -1.52 16.66
C ALA A 134 1.53 -0.29 17.04
N LEU A 135 2.85 -0.29 16.79
CA LEU A 135 3.69 0.89 17.00
C LEU A 135 3.35 2.03 16.02
N LEU A 136 3.02 1.72 14.77
CA LEU A 136 2.56 2.69 13.76
C LEU A 136 1.17 3.23 14.08
N GLU A 137 0.27 2.40 14.60
CA GLU A 137 -1.02 2.84 15.11
C GLU A 137 -0.80 3.77 16.30
N VAL A 138 -0.04 3.35 17.32
CA VAL A 138 0.28 4.21 18.48
C VAL A 138 1.03 5.49 18.09
N ALA A 139 1.93 5.44 17.11
CA ALA A 139 2.69 6.60 16.64
C ALA A 139 1.93 7.47 15.62
N GLY A 140 0.90 6.92 14.97
CA GLY A 140 0.09 7.58 13.95
C GLY A 140 -1.33 7.93 14.40
N SER A 141 -1.72 7.56 15.63
CA SER A 141 -3.06 7.72 16.20
C SER A 141 -3.09 8.65 17.42
N LEU A 142 -2.29 9.71 17.45
CA LEU A 142 -2.87 10.94 18.00
C LEU A 142 -3.81 11.41 16.90
N PRO A 143 -5.14 11.19 17.04
CA PRO A 143 -6.05 11.60 16.00
C PRO A 143 -5.88 13.10 15.86
N TYR A 144 -5.61 13.57 14.64
CA TYR A 144 -5.55 15.01 14.39
C TYR A 144 -6.87 15.68 14.76
N THR A 145 -7.95 14.93 15.04
CA THR A 145 -9.26 15.44 15.48
C THR A 145 -9.14 16.52 16.52
N ASP A 146 -8.35 16.33 17.57
CA ASP A 146 -8.26 17.34 18.64
C ASP A 146 -7.62 18.63 18.09
N LEU A 147 -6.56 18.51 17.28
CA LEU A 147 -5.93 19.66 16.63
C LEU A 147 -6.82 20.30 15.56
N LEU A 148 -7.62 19.51 14.84
CA LEU A 148 -8.59 19.96 13.85
C LEU A 148 -9.71 20.76 14.54
N ASP A 149 -10.20 20.26 15.67
CA ASP A 149 -11.18 20.95 16.51
C ASP A 149 -10.62 22.26 17.06
N GLU A 150 -9.32 22.29 17.45
CA GLU A 150 -8.65 23.53 17.86
C GLU A 150 -8.50 24.53 16.70
N ILE A 151 -8.16 24.07 15.50
CA ILE A 151 -8.09 24.91 14.29
C ILE A 151 -9.46 25.49 13.94
N GLU A 152 -10.50 24.66 13.97
CA GLU A 152 -11.87 25.08 13.71
C GLU A 152 -12.35 26.08 14.76
N ARG A 153 -12.12 25.80 16.05
CA ARG A 153 -12.42 26.74 17.15
C ARG A 153 -11.72 28.08 16.95
N PHE A 154 -10.44 28.06 16.59
CA PHE A 154 -9.67 29.27 16.34
C PHE A 154 -10.21 30.06 15.15
N ASN A 155 -10.47 29.40 14.01
CA ASN A 155 -11.07 30.03 12.82
C ASN A 155 -12.47 30.62 13.10
N ASN A 156 -13.27 29.96 13.95
CA ASN A 156 -14.55 30.48 14.40
C ASN A 156 -14.39 31.76 15.24
N LYS A 157 -13.40 31.81 16.15
CA LYS A 157 -13.09 33.04 16.91
C LYS A 157 -12.58 34.17 16.03
N ILE A 158 -11.78 33.88 15.01
CA ILE A 158 -11.37 34.88 13.99
C ILE A 158 -12.61 35.46 13.30
N SER A 159 -13.55 34.59 12.91
CA SER A 159 -14.78 34.97 12.22
C SER A 159 -15.71 35.80 13.13
N GLU A 160 -15.88 35.43 14.39
CA GLU A 160 -16.66 36.20 15.39
C GLU A 160 -16.12 37.63 15.54
N VAL A 161 -14.80 37.79 15.63
CA VAL A 161 -14.12 39.10 15.74
C VAL A 161 -14.33 39.94 14.48
N ALA A 162 -14.23 39.32 13.30
CA ALA A 162 -14.44 39.99 12.03
C ALA A 162 -15.89 40.46 11.84
N VAL A 163 -16.87 39.59 12.11
CA VAL A 163 -18.30 39.91 12.06
C VAL A 163 -18.67 41.01 13.08
N PHE A 164 -18.03 41.02 14.25
CA PHE A 164 -18.23 42.10 15.22
C PHE A 164 -17.76 43.45 14.64
N LEU A 165 -16.57 43.50 14.05
CA LEU A 165 -16.00 44.73 13.51
C LEU A 165 -16.76 45.20 12.27
N GLU A 166 -17.12 44.29 11.36
CA GLU A 166 -18.01 44.55 10.22
C GLU A 166 -19.27 45.34 10.63
N LYS A 167 -19.96 44.89 11.68
CA LYS A 167 -21.21 45.52 12.15
C LYS A 167 -21.03 46.82 12.92
N ASN A 168 -19.83 47.10 13.40
CA ASN A 168 -19.57 48.19 14.33
C ASN A 168 -18.59 49.24 13.81
N ILE A 169 -17.92 49.00 12.69
CA ILE A 169 -17.05 49.97 12.04
C ILE A 169 -17.90 50.97 11.26
N VAL A 170 -17.51 52.24 11.35
CA VAL A 170 -18.02 53.32 10.52
C VAL A 170 -16.86 54.04 9.85
N TYR A 171 -17.11 54.64 8.69
CA TYR A 171 -16.17 55.59 8.13
C TYR A 171 -16.05 56.80 9.05
N ARG A 172 -14.81 57.13 9.39
CA ARG A 172 -14.43 58.32 10.13
C ARG A 172 -13.02 58.69 9.73
N CYS A 173 -12.89 59.81 9.01
CA CYS A 173 -11.60 60.41 8.77
C CYS A 173 -10.98 60.77 10.12
N LEU A 174 -9.87 60.12 10.45
CA LEU A 174 -9.07 60.45 11.62
C LEU A 174 -8.08 61.54 11.19
N GLU A 175 -8.07 62.67 11.90
CA GLU A 175 -7.06 63.70 11.72
C GLU A 175 -5.70 63.15 12.15
N ALA A 176 -4.96 62.59 11.19
CA ALA A 176 -3.61 62.05 11.36
C ALA A 176 -2.65 62.78 10.43
N PHE A 177 -1.41 62.98 10.87
CA PHE A 177 -0.37 63.55 10.03
C PHE A 177 -0.02 62.57 8.89
N GLN A 178 0.36 63.09 7.72
CA GLN A 178 0.72 62.26 6.57
C GLN A 178 1.84 61.25 6.91
N GLU A 179 2.84 61.67 7.68
CA GLU A 179 3.93 60.81 8.16
C GLU A 179 3.46 59.66 9.07
N GLU A 180 2.36 59.85 9.79
CA GLU A 180 1.76 58.79 10.61
C GLU A 180 0.98 57.80 9.74
N LEU A 181 0.25 58.29 8.74
CA LEU A 181 -0.45 57.46 7.76
C LEU A 181 0.53 56.65 6.90
N ASP A 182 1.66 57.23 6.50
CA ASP A 182 2.69 56.54 5.72
C ASP A 182 3.32 55.40 6.53
N ARG A 183 3.64 55.63 7.81
CA ARG A 183 4.12 54.57 8.73
C ARG A 183 3.06 53.49 8.96
N ALA A 184 1.81 53.90 9.19
CA ALA A 184 0.70 52.96 9.36
C ALA A 184 0.48 52.11 8.10
N ARG A 185 0.68 52.69 6.92
CA ARG A 185 0.59 52.01 5.63
C ARG A 185 1.72 50.98 5.49
N GLU A 186 2.97 51.37 5.72
CA GLU A 186 4.12 50.46 5.66
C GLU A 186 3.94 49.26 6.61
N ASP A 187 3.53 49.52 7.86
CA ASP A 187 3.24 48.49 8.85
C ASP A 187 2.11 47.55 8.37
N THR A 188 1.06 48.10 7.77
CA THR A 188 -0.08 47.33 7.26
C THR A 188 0.31 46.50 6.03
N GLU A 189 1.14 47.05 5.15
CA GLU A 189 1.66 46.37 3.96
C GLU A 189 2.50 45.14 4.33
N GLY A 190 3.28 45.25 5.42
CA GLY A 190 4.03 44.13 5.98
C GLY A 190 3.14 42.97 6.45
N ILE A 191 1.90 43.26 6.89
CA ILE A 191 0.97 42.28 7.46
C ILE A 191 0.03 41.71 6.39
N LEU A 192 -0.67 42.58 5.65
CA LEU A 192 -1.70 42.20 4.68
C LEU A 192 -1.16 42.02 3.26
N GLY A 193 0.01 42.59 2.97
CA GLY A 193 0.55 42.70 1.61
C GLY A 193 0.10 43.96 0.88
N ASP A 194 0.88 44.32 -0.15
CA ASP A 194 0.70 45.53 -0.97
C ASP A 194 -0.70 45.63 -1.59
N GLN A 195 -1.18 44.55 -2.20
CA GLN A 195 -2.47 44.54 -2.90
C GLN A 195 -3.65 44.84 -1.95
N PHE A 196 -3.72 44.15 -0.81
CA PHE A 196 -4.74 44.40 0.19
C PHE A 196 -4.63 45.81 0.78
N CYS A 197 -3.41 46.26 1.07
CA CYS A 197 -3.17 47.60 1.60
C CYS A 197 -3.62 48.69 0.62
N HIS A 198 -3.30 48.54 -0.67
CA HIS A 198 -3.76 49.44 -1.73
C HIS A 198 -5.28 49.49 -1.81
N LEU A 199 -5.95 48.34 -1.71
CA LEU A 199 -7.41 48.24 -1.76
C LEU A 199 -8.06 48.91 -0.54
N VAL A 200 -7.50 48.72 0.66
CA VAL A 200 -7.94 49.42 1.89
C VAL A 200 -7.84 50.93 1.73
N VAL A 201 -6.72 51.44 1.22
CA VAL A 201 -6.50 52.88 0.99
C VAL A 201 -7.44 53.41 -0.11
N SER A 202 -7.70 52.63 -1.16
CA SER A 202 -8.62 53.02 -2.23
C SER A 202 -10.07 53.14 -1.73
N GLN A 203 -10.51 52.21 -0.87
CA GLN A 203 -11.82 52.25 -0.22
C GLN A 203 -11.95 53.46 0.73
N ALA A 204 -10.89 53.80 1.47
CA ALA A 204 -10.87 54.99 2.30
C ALA A 204 -11.09 56.29 1.50
N LYS A 205 -10.47 56.41 0.31
CA LYS A 205 -10.68 57.57 -0.58
C LYS A 205 -12.12 57.67 -1.10
N ASN A 206 -12.78 56.53 -1.31
CA ASN A 206 -14.19 56.51 -1.71
C ASN A 206 -15.11 56.97 -0.57
N ALA A 207 -14.71 56.77 0.69
CA ALA A 207 -15.45 57.27 1.84
C ALA A 207 -15.48 58.80 1.90
N ASP A 208 -14.38 59.46 1.52
CA ASP A 208 -14.31 60.94 1.45
C ASP A 208 -15.29 61.54 0.44
N LEU A 209 -15.71 60.74 -0.56
CA LEU A 209 -16.72 61.12 -1.54
C LEU A 209 -18.17 60.95 -1.02
N GLY A 210 -18.35 60.58 0.25
CA GLY A 210 -19.67 60.36 0.85
C GLY A 210 -20.35 59.05 0.41
N VAL A 211 -19.59 58.12 -0.16
CA VAL A 211 -20.11 56.85 -0.68
C VAL A 211 -20.31 55.85 0.46
N GLY A 212 -21.50 55.88 1.06
CA GLY A 212 -22.08 54.78 1.86
C GLY A 212 -21.29 54.33 3.09
N ALA A 213 -21.76 53.25 3.71
CA ALA A 213 -21.01 52.52 4.74
C ALA A 213 -19.92 51.65 4.08
N PRO A 214 -18.87 51.25 4.82
CA PRO A 214 -17.86 50.31 4.30
C PRO A 214 -18.53 49.03 3.81
N ASN A 215 -18.03 48.46 2.70
CA ASN A 215 -18.53 47.16 2.24
C ASN A 215 -18.28 46.11 3.34
N PRO A 216 -19.33 45.50 3.93
CA PRO A 216 -19.19 44.59 5.07
C PRO A 216 -18.26 43.41 4.77
N LEU A 217 -18.40 42.78 3.59
CA LEU A 217 -17.58 41.63 3.20
C LEU A 217 -16.09 42.00 3.07
N PHE A 218 -15.81 43.23 2.61
CA PHE A 218 -14.45 43.74 2.53
C PHE A 218 -13.85 43.98 3.92
N VAL A 219 -14.62 44.59 4.83
CA VAL A 219 -14.21 44.78 6.23
C VAL A 219 -13.92 43.43 6.89
N GLU A 220 -14.82 42.46 6.73
CA GLU A 220 -14.65 41.11 7.26
C GLU A 220 -13.36 40.47 6.73
N ALA A 221 -13.14 40.49 5.41
CA ALA A 221 -11.95 39.90 4.80
C ALA A 221 -10.64 40.55 5.29
N VAL A 222 -10.59 41.89 5.37
CA VAL A 222 -9.43 42.63 5.88
C VAL A 222 -9.14 42.28 7.34
N VAL A 223 -10.17 42.23 8.19
CA VAL A 223 -10.01 41.89 9.60
C VAL A 223 -9.55 40.44 9.77
N ARG A 224 -10.16 39.49 9.06
CA ARG A 224 -9.76 38.07 9.13
C ARG A 224 -8.32 37.86 8.68
N ALA A 225 -7.94 38.46 7.55
CA ALA A 225 -6.57 38.43 7.05
C ALA A 225 -5.57 39.00 8.07
N PHE A 226 -5.90 40.13 8.68
CA PHE A 226 -5.09 40.74 9.72
C PHE A 226 -4.92 39.82 10.93
N VAL A 227 -6.02 39.28 11.47
CA VAL A 227 -6.00 38.43 12.66
C VAL A 227 -5.17 37.17 12.39
N VAL A 228 -5.38 36.51 11.24
CA VAL A 228 -4.59 35.33 10.83
C VAL A 228 -3.11 35.67 10.77
N ALA A 229 -2.72 36.74 10.07
CA ALA A 229 -1.33 37.11 9.88
C ALA A 229 -0.62 37.40 11.22
N VAL A 230 -1.24 38.17 12.12
CA VAL A 230 -0.66 38.51 13.42
C VAL A 230 -0.61 37.28 14.33
N CYS A 231 -1.68 36.51 14.45
CA CYS A 231 -1.71 35.34 15.33
C CYS A 231 -0.75 34.24 14.87
N VAL A 232 -0.67 33.96 13.57
CA VAL A 232 0.24 32.93 13.03
C VAL A 232 1.70 33.33 13.22
N SER A 233 2.03 34.61 13.12
CA SER A 233 3.39 35.10 13.37
C SER A 233 3.87 34.80 14.80
N GLU A 234 2.95 34.70 15.77
CA GLU A 234 3.24 34.33 17.16
C GLU A 234 3.20 32.82 17.43
N ILE A 235 2.35 32.07 16.71
CA ILE A 235 2.25 30.61 16.85
C ILE A 235 3.48 29.94 16.22
N SER A 236 3.86 30.39 15.02
CA SER A 236 4.92 29.79 14.23
C SER A 236 5.79 30.87 13.59
N PRO A 237 6.74 31.44 14.35
CA PRO A 237 7.60 32.54 13.90
C PRO A 237 8.49 32.17 12.69
N HIS A 238 8.58 30.89 12.35
CA HIS A 238 9.36 30.40 11.21
C HIS A 238 8.57 30.23 9.91
N SER A 239 7.23 30.21 9.92
CA SER A 239 6.47 29.62 8.82
C SER A 239 5.99 30.55 7.70
N VAL A 240 5.96 31.89 7.85
CA VAL A 240 5.26 32.72 6.82
C VAL A 240 5.91 34.06 6.45
N PHE A 241 6.58 34.77 7.37
CA PHE A 241 7.01 36.16 7.12
C PHE A 241 8.53 36.42 7.20
N GLY A 242 9.31 35.37 7.51
CA GLY A 242 10.73 35.49 7.89
C GLY A 242 11.67 36.12 6.86
N ASP A 243 11.36 36.05 5.56
CA ASP A 243 12.26 36.58 4.52
C ASP A 243 12.20 38.10 4.33
N ARG A 244 11.18 38.81 4.86
CA ARG A 244 11.15 40.29 4.84
C ARG A 244 11.50 40.94 6.19
N PHE A 245 11.40 40.21 7.29
CA PHE A 245 11.75 40.73 8.63
C PHE A 245 13.19 40.41 9.06
N ARG A 246 13.94 39.60 8.30
CA ARG A 246 15.40 39.54 8.45
C ARG A 246 16.04 40.64 7.61
N PRO A 247 16.89 41.51 8.19
CA PRO A 247 17.72 42.41 7.42
C PRO A 247 18.52 41.60 6.40
N LYS A 248 18.51 42.09 5.17
CA LYS A 248 19.01 41.46 3.95
C LYS A 248 20.54 41.54 3.91
N ASP A 249 21.21 41.10 4.97
CA ASP A 249 22.66 41.17 5.09
C ASP A 249 23.25 39.78 4.82
N GLY A 250 23.90 39.65 3.66
CA GLY A 250 24.94 38.64 3.41
C GLY A 250 24.45 37.31 2.83
N ALA A 251 24.68 37.15 1.53
CA ALA A 251 24.69 35.86 0.86
C ALA A 251 25.77 34.95 1.48
N ASP A 252 25.34 33.85 2.10
CA ASP A 252 26.06 32.58 2.34
C ASP A 252 25.50 31.90 3.60
N SER A 253 24.33 31.27 3.49
CA SER A 253 23.89 30.32 4.52
C SER A 253 23.09 29.19 3.91
N ASP A 254 23.78 28.38 3.12
CA ASP A 254 23.35 27.02 2.85
C ASP A 254 23.49 26.20 4.15
N ARG A 255 22.37 25.56 4.57
CA ARG A 255 22.29 24.45 5.54
C ARG A 255 22.34 24.75 7.04
N SER A 256 21.29 25.40 7.56
CA SER A 256 20.93 25.25 8.98
C SER A 256 19.42 25.12 9.21
N CYS A 257 18.79 24.11 8.62
CA CYS A 257 17.43 23.65 8.98
C CYS A 257 17.44 22.59 10.11
N HIS A 258 18.47 22.57 10.95
CA HIS A 258 18.54 21.65 12.08
C HIS A 258 18.37 22.39 13.41
N ARG A 259 17.33 21.96 14.13
CA ARG A 259 17.09 22.08 15.58
C ARG A 259 16.16 23.21 16.04
N LEU A 260 14.87 22.87 16.06
CA LEU A 260 13.77 23.46 16.83
C LEU A 260 14.05 23.35 18.33
N GLU A 261 14.88 24.23 18.90
CA GLU A 261 14.95 24.48 20.35
C GLU A 261 15.31 25.94 20.62
N THR A 262 14.70 26.89 19.91
CA THR A 262 14.70 28.29 20.37
C THR A 262 13.38 28.55 21.06
N SER A 263 13.44 28.46 22.38
CA SER A 263 12.49 29.04 23.33
C SER A 263 12.20 30.49 22.94
N VAL A 264 11.17 30.70 22.12
CA VAL A 264 10.53 32.02 22.02
C VAL A 264 9.76 32.14 23.32
N ALA A 265 10.31 32.94 24.24
CA ALA A 265 9.69 33.22 25.52
C ALA A 265 8.21 33.56 25.29
N PRO A 266 7.27 32.91 26.00
CA PRO A 266 5.85 33.14 25.78
C PRO A 266 5.54 34.62 25.98
N SER A 267 5.05 35.26 24.93
CA SER A 267 4.54 36.63 24.96
C SER A 267 3.43 36.67 26.01
N THR A 268 3.58 37.49 27.06
CA THR A 268 2.48 37.64 28.03
C THR A 268 1.24 38.17 27.31
N ILE A 269 0.06 37.64 27.63
CA ILE A 269 -1.22 38.00 26.97
C ILE A 269 -1.41 39.52 26.92
N GLY A 270 -1.02 40.25 27.98
CA GLY A 270 -1.09 41.71 28.03
C GLY A 270 -0.21 42.41 26.98
N SER A 271 1.02 41.91 26.77
CA SER A 271 1.93 42.45 25.74
C SER A 271 1.46 42.13 24.31
N PHE A 272 0.85 40.97 24.11
CA PHE A 272 0.29 40.61 22.80
C PHE A 272 -0.95 41.45 22.48
N LYS A 273 -1.85 41.66 23.45
CA LYS A 273 -3.04 42.51 23.27
C LYS A 273 -2.67 43.92 22.83
N SER A 274 -1.68 44.55 23.47
CA SER A 274 -1.27 45.91 23.12
C SER A 274 -0.65 45.97 21.72
N LEU A 275 0.19 45.00 21.35
CA LEU A 275 0.76 44.89 20.00
C LEU A 275 -0.33 44.67 18.94
N PHE A 276 -1.27 43.77 19.20
CA PHE A 276 -2.40 43.48 18.32
C PHE A 276 -3.25 44.72 18.09
N LEU A 277 -3.63 45.43 19.16
CA LEU A 277 -4.42 46.67 19.06
C LEU A 277 -3.67 47.80 18.37
N ALA A 278 -2.35 47.92 18.60
CA ALA A 278 -1.52 48.91 17.91
C ALA A 278 -1.49 48.65 16.39
N LYS A 279 -1.27 47.39 15.98
CA LYS A 279 -1.27 47.03 14.55
C LYS A 279 -2.66 47.17 13.93
N LEU A 280 -3.73 46.77 14.62
CA LEU A 280 -5.09 46.99 14.15
C LEU A 280 -5.40 48.48 14.00
N SER A 281 -4.93 49.31 14.94
CA SER A 281 -5.12 50.76 14.86
C SER A 281 -4.49 51.35 13.60
N ASN A 282 -3.36 50.83 13.11
CA ASN A 282 -2.76 51.29 11.87
C ASN A 282 -3.65 50.99 10.66
N ILE A 283 -4.23 49.78 10.61
CA ILE A 283 -5.20 49.41 9.57
C ILE A 283 -6.42 50.32 9.61
N LEU A 284 -6.99 50.52 10.81
CA LEU A 284 -8.17 51.39 10.98
C LEU A 284 -7.88 52.83 10.54
N LYS A 285 -6.68 53.36 10.80
CA LYS A 285 -6.26 54.70 10.35
C LYS A 285 -6.23 54.80 8.83
N ILE A 286 -5.52 53.89 8.14
CA ILE A 286 -5.41 53.96 6.67
C ILE A 286 -6.71 53.66 5.95
N ALA A 287 -7.61 52.92 6.60
CA ALA A 287 -8.94 52.59 6.08
C ALA A 287 -9.98 53.70 6.35
N ALA A 288 -9.61 54.75 7.09
CA ALA A 288 -10.53 55.74 7.64
C ALA A 288 -11.69 55.09 8.41
N TRP A 289 -11.40 54.03 9.17
CA TRP A 289 -12.36 53.26 9.96
C TRP A 289 -12.27 53.60 11.44
N SER A 290 -13.41 53.61 12.12
CA SER A 290 -13.49 53.82 13.56
C SER A 290 -14.57 52.94 14.18
N ILE A 291 -14.32 52.46 15.41
CA ILE A 291 -15.33 51.82 16.25
C ILE A 291 -15.96 52.93 17.14
N PRO A 292 -17.21 53.35 16.88
CA PRO A 292 -17.81 54.47 17.59
C PRO A 292 -18.22 54.05 19.01
N GLY A 293 -17.99 54.95 19.97
CA GLY A 293 -18.38 54.74 21.36
C GLY A 293 -17.41 53.90 22.19
N VAL A 294 -17.42 54.12 23.51
CA VAL A 294 -16.56 53.38 24.45
C VAL A 294 -17.08 51.96 24.64
N GLN A 295 -18.40 51.78 24.74
CA GLN A 295 -19.04 50.48 24.97
C GLN A 295 -18.71 49.46 23.86
N LYS A 296 -18.77 49.87 22.59
CA LYS A 296 -18.43 48.99 21.45
C LYS A 296 -16.95 48.62 21.44
N ARG A 297 -16.06 49.55 21.82
CA ARG A 297 -14.61 49.27 21.97
C ARG A 297 -14.34 48.29 23.11
N THR A 298 -14.99 48.48 24.25
CA THR A 298 -14.88 47.55 25.38
C THR A 298 -15.42 46.16 25.02
N ALA A 299 -16.55 46.09 24.31
CA ALA A 299 -17.11 44.83 23.82
C ALA A 299 -16.14 44.13 22.83
N PHE A 300 -15.56 44.88 21.88
CA PHE A 300 -14.54 44.36 20.98
C PHE A 300 -13.35 43.78 21.75
N GLU A 301 -12.79 44.54 22.68
CA GLU A 301 -11.66 44.09 23.49
C GLU A 301 -11.97 42.85 24.34
N SER A 302 -13.23 42.67 24.75
CA SER A 302 -13.67 41.47 25.46
C SER A 302 -13.73 40.23 24.56
N LEU A 303 -14.01 40.40 23.25
CA LEU A 303 -13.97 39.30 22.27
C LEU A 303 -12.55 38.84 21.94
N LEU A 304 -11.56 39.71 22.13
CA LEU A 304 -10.16 39.34 21.89
C LEU A 304 -9.64 38.32 22.91
N VAL A 305 -10.17 38.31 24.14
CA VAL A 305 -9.74 37.40 25.20
C VAL A 305 -9.92 35.92 24.80
N PRO A 306 -11.13 35.42 24.48
CA PRO A 306 -11.32 34.02 24.08
C PRO A 306 -10.62 33.68 22.76
N MET A 307 -10.42 34.65 21.87
CA MET A 307 -9.66 34.45 20.64
C MET A 307 -8.17 34.24 20.91
N PHE A 308 -7.59 34.98 21.85
CA PHE A 308 -6.21 34.79 22.29
C PHE A 308 -6.03 33.50 23.09
N GLU A 309 -7.00 33.11 23.90
CA GLU A 309 -7.02 31.79 24.58
C GLU A 309 -6.99 30.67 23.55
N SER A 310 -7.88 30.69 22.56
CA SER A 310 -7.90 29.69 21.48
C SER A 310 -6.60 29.68 20.64
N LYS A 311 -5.95 30.83 20.45
CA LYS A 311 -4.62 30.92 19.81
C LYS A 311 -3.55 30.19 20.64
N GLU A 312 -3.54 30.38 21.96
CA GLU A 312 -2.58 29.70 22.85
C GLU A 312 -2.87 28.20 22.97
N GLU A 313 -4.14 27.80 22.99
CA GLU A 313 -4.56 26.38 22.91
C GLU A 313 -4.02 25.73 21.63
N LEU A 314 -4.21 26.38 20.48
CA LEU A 314 -3.68 25.91 19.19
C LEU A 314 -2.15 25.85 19.17
N ARG A 315 -1.46 26.85 19.74
CA ARG A 315 0.02 26.85 19.87
C ARG A 315 0.48 25.68 20.73
N THR A 316 -0.19 25.44 21.86
CA THR A 316 0.12 24.35 22.79
C THR A 316 -0.09 23.00 22.14
N ALA A 317 -1.22 22.81 21.44
CA ALA A 317 -1.50 21.60 20.69
C ALA A 317 -0.41 21.32 19.64
N LEU A 318 -0.04 22.31 18.83
CA LEU A 318 1.00 22.16 17.80
C LEU A 318 2.40 21.87 18.38
N GLY A 319 2.78 22.58 19.45
CA GLY A 319 4.14 22.54 19.99
C GLY A 319 4.40 21.40 20.98
N GLU A 320 3.43 21.10 21.85
CA GLU A 320 3.59 20.16 22.95
C GLU A 320 3.02 18.78 22.63
N THR A 321 1.85 18.71 21.99
CA THR A 321 1.15 17.44 21.75
C THR A 321 1.68 16.71 20.51
N PHE A 322 2.03 17.43 19.44
CA PHE A 322 2.36 16.85 18.14
C PHE A 322 3.84 16.97 17.74
N SER A 323 4.77 17.07 18.69
CA SER A 323 6.21 17.24 18.45
C SER A 323 6.85 16.22 17.49
N SER A 324 6.27 15.02 17.32
CA SER A 324 6.77 13.96 16.43
C SER A 324 6.28 14.05 14.99
N ALA A 325 5.12 14.65 14.74
CA ALA A 325 4.57 14.86 13.40
C ALA A 325 4.97 16.27 12.97
N LYS A 326 5.67 16.41 11.84
CA LYS A 326 6.00 17.72 11.25
C LYS A 326 4.73 18.40 10.73
N LEU A 327 3.88 18.85 11.66
CA LEU A 327 2.67 19.59 11.41
C LEU A 327 3.00 21.07 11.42
N GLU A 328 2.47 21.79 10.46
CA GLU A 328 2.61 23.23 10.34
C GLU A 328 1.25 23.83 10.02
N LEU A 329 1.00 25.03 10.53
CA LEU A 329 -0.14 25.80 10.06
C LEU A 329 0.01 26.09 8.57
N SER A 330 -1.07 25.87 7.84
CA SER A 330 -1.15 26.23 6.42
C SER A 330 -1.65 27.66 6.32
N VAL A 331 -0.79 28.55 5.83
CA VAL A 331 -1.12 29.92 5.46
C VAL A 331 -0.48 30.19 4.11
N ILE A 332 -1.26 30.70 3.18
CA ILE A 332 -0.73 31.09 1.87
C ILE A 332 -0.39 32.57 1.93
N LYS A 333 0.88 32.89 1.66
CA LYS A 333 1.36 34.26 1.62
C LYS A 333 0.60 35.06 0.56
N TYR A 334 0.34 36.33 0.84
CA TYR A 334 -0.17 37.25 -0.19
C TYR A 334 0.76 37.27 -1.41
N GLY A 335 0.18 37.34 -2.60
CA GLY A 335 0.93 37.21 -3.86
C GLY A 335 1.55 35.83 -4.09
N GLY A 336 1.16 34.82 -3.30
CA GLY A 336 1.45 33.42 -3.59
C GLY A 336 0.54 32.89 -4.70
N TRP A 337 1.03 31.91 -5.45
CA TRP A 337 0.23 31.23 -6.46
C TRP A 337 -0.89 30.44 -5.80
N PHE A 338 -2.07 30.54 -6.38
CA PHE A 338 -3.19 29.69 -6.03
C PHE A 338 -2.93 28.24 -6.45
N SER A 339 -3.22 27.27 -5.58
CA SER A 339 -3.19 25.84 -5.90
C SER A 339 -4.45 25.15 -5.38
N GLU A 340 -5.11 24.39 -6.24
CA GLU A 340 -6.36 23.69 -5.94
C GLU A 340 -6.21 22.66 -4.81
N GLU A 341 -4.98 22.14 -4.59
CA GLU A 341 -4.68 21.20 -3.51
C GLU A 341 -4.90 21.80 -2.11
N PHE A 342 -5.07 23.12 -2.01
CA PHE A 342 -5.24 23.86 -0.77
C PHE A 342 -6.62 24.53 -0.63
N MET A 343 -7.66 24.04 -1.33
CA MET A 343 -9.02 24.59 -1.23
C MET A 343 -10.12 23.58 -0.88
N GLU A 344 -11.17 24.08 -0.20
CA GLU A 344 -12.40 23.34 0.13
C GLU A 344 -13.36 23.18 -1.07
N ALA A 345 -13.23 24.00 -2.12
CA ALA A 345 -14.14 23.97 -3.28
C ALA A 345 -13.39 24.16 -4.61
N PRO A 346 -13.66 23.32 -5.64
CA PRO A 346 -13.06 23.47 -6.96
C PRO A 346 -13.52 24.79 -7.60
N HIS A 347 -12.56 25.62 -8.03
CA HIS A 347 -12.86 26.84 -8.75
C HIS A 347 -13.40 26.52 -10.15
N THR A 348 -14.63 26.92 -10.44
CA THR A 348 -15.30 26.66 -11.73
C THR A 348 -14.89 27.60 -12.85
N ARG A 349 -14.13 28.67 -12.55
CA ARG A 349 -13.54 29.57 -13.56
C ARG A 349 -12.20 28.99 -14.00
N GLY A 350 -12.23 28.36 -15.17
CA GLY A 350 -11.20 27.45 -15.67
C GLY A 350 -9.77 27.94 -15.51
N ALA A 351 -8.93 27.09 -14.90
CA ALA A 351 -7.48 26.91 -15.03
C ALA A 351 -6.57 28.15 -15.23
N GLY A 352 -7.05 29.35 -14.90
CA GLY A 352 -6.26 30.57 -14.86
C GLY A 352 -5.52 30.60 -13.54
N ALA A 353 -4.20 30.74 -13.60
CA ALA A 353 -3.39 30.90 -12.41
C ALA A 353 -3.72 32.26 -11.77
N ASP A 354 -4.50 32.23 -10.70
CA ASP A 354 -4.83 33.41 -9.89
C ASP A 354 -3.87 33.51 -8.69
N TRP A 355 -3.85 34.68 -8.08
CA TRP A 355 -2.98 34.99 -6.95
C TRP A 355 -3.81 35.08 -5.68
N VAL A 356 -3.26 34.53 -4.60
CA VAL A 356 -3.86 34.67 -3.27
C VAL A 356 -3.68 36.12 -2.83
N ALA A 357 -4.79 36.81 -2.59
CA ALA A 357 -4.80 38.15 -2.02
C ALA A 357 -4.51 38.07 -0.52
N ALA A 358 -5.18 37.17 0.21
CA ALA A 358 -4.92 36.91 1.62
C ALA A 358 -5.44 35.54 2.09
N THR A 359 -4.98 35.10 3.26
CA THR A 359 -5.54 33.96 4.00
C THR A 359 -6.51 34.46 5.08
N LEU A 360 -7.77 34.05 5.01
CA LEU A 360 -8.87 34.43 5.92
C LEU A 360 -9.08 33.45 7.08
N GLY A 361 -8.48 32.26 7.01
CA GLY A 361 -8.53 31.23 8.04
C GLY A 361 -7.36 30.27 7.88
N VAL A 362 -6.83 29.77 9.00
CA VAL A 362 -5.66 28.89 9.01
C VAL A 362 -6.06 27.47 8.63
N GLY A 363 -5.21 26.80 7.85
CA GLY A 363 -5.30 25.36 7.60
C GLY A 363 -4.23 24.58 8.35
N LEU A 364 -4.09 23.30 8.01
CA LEU A 364 -3.07 22.40 8.55
C LEU A 364 -2.39 21.66 7.41
N LYS A 365 -1.05 21.62 7.43
CA LYS A 365 -0.25 20.83 6.49
C LYS A 365 0.72 19.94 7.25
N GLN A 366 1.07 18.81 6.66
CA GLN A 366 2.00 17.83 7.19
C GLN A 366 3.18 17.67 6.24
N ALA A 367 4.40 17.79 6.75
CA ALA A 367 5.58 17.42 5.98
C ALA A 367 5.71 15.89 5.92
N VAL A 368 5.57 15.35 4.72
CA VAL A 368 5.70 13.92 4.43
C VAL A 368 7.05 13.70 3.76
N ARG A 369 7.93 12.92 4.39
CA ARG A 369 9.13 12.39 3.73
C ARG A 369 8.77 11.08 3.04
N ARG A 370 8.97 11.00 1.72
CA ARG A 370 9.07 9.72 1.01
C ARG A 370 10.53 9.31 0.95
N ASP A 371 10.81 8.02 1.10
CA ASP A 371 12.19 7.49 1.15
C ASP A 371 13.04 8.03 0.00
N GLY A 372 14.04 8.86 0.33
CA GLY A 372 14.97 9.47 -0.62
C GLY A 372 14.46 10.69 -1.40
N GLN A 373 13.25 11.21 -1.11
CA GLN A 373 12.72 12.44 -1.73
C GLN A 373 12.73 13.63 -0.76
N GLU A 374 12.68 14.84 -1.32
CA GLU A 374 12.47 16.07 -0.55
C GLU A 374 11.15 16.01 0.23
N GLU A 375 11.09 16.76 1.33
CA GLU A 375 9.88 16.88 2.14
C GLU A 375 8.76 17.52 1.31
N VAL A 376 7.70 16.74 1.06
CA VAL A 376 6.50 17.26 0.39
C VAL A 376 5.51 17.64 1.48
N LEU A 377 5.05 18.89 1.45
CA LEU A 377 4.00 19.36 2.33
C LEU A 377 2.64 18.92 1.78
N ARG A 378 1.93 18.10 2.54
CA ARG A 378 0.57 17.66 2.22
C ARG A 378 -0.44 18.45 3.03
N ALA A 379 -1.43 19.06 2.39
CA ALA A 379 -2.55 19.67 3.10
C ALA A 379 -3.39 18.58 3.81
N ILE A 380 -3.63 18.77 5.10
CA ILE A 380 -4.61 18.01 5.90
C ILE A 380 -5.93 18.79 5.90
N VAL A 381 -5.86 20.08 6.24
CA VAL A 381 -6.98 21.03 6.13
C VAL A 381 -6.53 22.19 5.25
N PRO A 382 -7.27 22.50 4.19
CA PRO A 382 -6.97 23.66 3.35
C PRO A 382 -7.08 24.97 4.14
N ALA A 383 -6.23 25.95 3.80
CA ALA A 383 -6.39 27.29 4.35
C ALA A 383 -7.54 28.01 3.63
N GLN A 384 -8.31 28.82 4.35
CA GLN A 384 -9.33 29.64 3.73
C GLN A 384 -8.65 30.85 3.11
N VAL A 385 -8.72 31.00 1.79
CA VAL A 385 -8.05 32.08 1.05
C VAL A 385 -9.03 32.89 0.23
N VAL A 386 -8.70 34.16 0.01
CA VAL A 386 -9.38 35.04 -0.94
C VAL A 386 -8.42 35.39 -2.07
N LEU A 387 -8.91 35.34 -3.30
CA LEU A 387 -8.14 35.64 -4.50
C LEU A 387 -8.24 37.11 -4.87
N ILE A 388 -7.22 37.62 -5.59
CA ILE A 388 -7.21 39.01 -6.05
C ILE A 388 -8.42 39.27 -6.97
N SER A 389 -8.75 38.34 -7.87
CA SER A 389 -9.90 38.49 -8.76
C SER A 389 -11.23 38.62 -8.00
N THR A 390 -11.45 37.77 -7.00
CA THR A 390 -12.65 37.80 -6.14
C THR A 390 -12.77 39.12 -5.40
N LEU A 391 -11.65 39.64 -4.91
CA LEU A 391 -11.65 40.87 -4.13
C LEU A 391 -11.85 42.11 -5.01
N ASN A 392 -11.26 42.16 -6.21
CA ASN A 392 -11.52 43.23 -7.18
C ASN A 392 -12.99 43.27 -7.59
N LEU A 393 -13.61 42.11 -7.84
CA LEU A 393 -15.04 42.01 -8.14
C LEU A 393 -15.92 42.53 -6.99
N ALA A 394 -15.53 42.28 -5.74
CA ALA A 394 -16.25 42.77 -4.57
C ALA A 394 -16.12 44.28 -4.37
N VAL A 395 -14.98 44.87 -4.79
CA VAL A 395 -14.68 46.29 -4.65
C VAL A 395 -15.27 47.13 -5.77
N GLU A 396 -15.17 46.66 -7.02
CA GLU A 396 -15.71 47.36 -8.20
C GLU A 396 -17.25 47.33 -8.24
N GLY A 397 -17.86 46.49 -7.39
CA GLY A 397 -19.27 46.18 -7.43
C GLY A 397 -19.56 45.28 -8.62
N THR A 398 -20.43 44.31 -8.44
CA THR A 398 -21.04 43.63 -9.59
C THR A 398 -21.90 44.66 -10.33
N SER A 399 -21.29 45.50 -11.16
CA SER A 399 -22.01 46.06 -12.30
C SER A 399 -22.43 44.83 -13.09
N GLU A 400 -23.67 44.38 -12.88
CA GLU A 400 -24.25 43.35 -13.73
C GLU A 400 -23.94 43.78 -15.16
N PRO A 401 -23.30 42.93 -15.98
CA PRO A 401 -23.05 43.28 -17.36
C PRO A 401 -24.41 43.64 -17.94
N ASP A 402 -24.60 44.92 -18.27
CA ASP A 402 -25.85 45.43 -18.82
C ASP A 402 -26.26 44.47 -19.94
N GLU A 403 -27.30 43.68 -19.69
CA GLU A 403 -27.85 42.69 -20.62
C GLU A 403 -28.63 43.40 -21.74
N LYS A 404 -28.12 44.56 -22.19
CA LYS A 404 -28.69 45.41 -23.21
C LYS A 404 -27.94 45.21 -24.52
N GLY A 405 -28.53 44.36 -25.35
CA GLY A 405 -28.60 44.68 -26.79
C GLY A 405 -27.65 43.93 -27.70
N SER A 406 -27.73 42.59 -27.73
CA SER A 406 -27.51 41.85 -28.97
C SER A 406 -28.86 41.59 -29.67
N GLN A 407 -29.57 42.66 -30.05
CA GLN A 407 -30.52 42.60 -31.16
C GLN A 407 -29.78 43.06 -32.41
N GLY A 408 -29.44 42.11 -33.27
CA GLY A 408 -28.86 42.40 -34.58
C GLY A 408 -29.84 43.15 -35.49
N PRO A 409 -29.35 43.98 -36.43
CA PRO A 409 -30.22 44.71 -37.33
C PRO A 409 -30.76 43.77 -38.42
N LEU A 410 -32.08 43.75 -38.54
CA LEU A 410 -32.81 43.31 -39.73
C LEU A 410 -32.33 44.12 -40.94
N GLN A 411 -31.63 43.46 -41.86
CA GLN A 411 -31.48 43.95 -43.23
C GLN A 411 -32.81 43.77 -43.97
N ALA A 412 -33.41 44.90 -44.34
CA ALA A 412 -34.45 44.98 -45.35
C ALA A 412 -33.81 44.82 -46.74
N GLY A 413 -34.27 43.82 -47.49
CA GLY A 413 -34.04 43.68 -48.92
C GLY A 413 -35.37 43.34 -49.59
N ALA A 414 -35.90 44.31 -50.32
CA ALA A 414 -37.15 44.19 -51.07
C ALA A 414 -36.95 43.37 -52.36
N SER A 415 -37.90 42.50 -52.69
CA SER A 415 -38.42 42.39 -54.07
C SER A 415 -39.78 41.70 -54.09
N THR A 416 -40.74 42.43 -54.63
CA THR A 416 -42.00 42.02 -55.28
C THR A 416 -41.97 40.65 -55.94
N ASP A 417 -43.02 39.83 -55.72
CA ASP A 417 -43.86 39.40 -56.83
C ASP A 417 -45.25 38.87 -56.39
N GLU A 418 -46.18 38.97 -57.32
CA GLU A 418 -47.63 38.79 -57.23
C GLU A 418 -48.11 37.35 -56.96
N ARG A 419 -49.18 37.18 -56.17
CA ARG A 419 -50.54 36.82 -56.67
C ARG A 419 -51.53 36.42 -55.56
N PRO A 420 -52.84 36.59 -55.79
CA PRO A 420 -53.90 36.39 -54.81
C PRO A 420 -54.68 35.08 -55.00
N GLN A 421 -55.12 34.46 -53.90
CA GLN A 421 -56.26 33.52 -53.82
C GLN A 421 -56.73 33.52 -52.35
N ARG A 422 -57.81 34.22 -51.99
CA ARG A 422 -59.22 33.78 -52.03
C ARG A 422 -59.48 32.43 -51.37
N ASP A 423 -60.06 32.45 -50.18
CA ASP A 423 -61.40 31.93 -49.83
C ASP A 423 -61.49 31.30 -48.42
N GLY A 424 -62.64 31.49 -47.78
CA GLY A 424 -63.11 30.73 -46.60
C GLY A 424 -62.93 31.47 -45.26
N ARG A 425 -63.84 32.32 -44.78
CA ARG A 425 -65.19 32.06 -44.20
C ARG A 425 -65.21 31.09 -43.00
N ASP A 426 -65.84 31.60 -41.93
CA ASP A 426 -66.65 30.92 -40.91
C ASP A 426 -65.90 30.02 -39.89
N ALA A 427 -66.22 29.96 -38.60
CA ALA A 427 -67.29 30.54 -37.79
C ALA A 427 -66.91 30.42 -36.30
N SER A 428 -67.63 31.20 -35.49
CA SER A 428 -67.75 31.15 -34.05
C SER A 428 -67.80 29.75 -33.41
N LYS A 429 -67.11 29.59 -32.28
CA LYS A 429 -67.71 29.29 -30.98
C LYS A 429 -66.73 29.50 -29.84
#